data_AF-A0A926N703-F1
#
_entry.id   AF-A0A926N703-F1
#
_cell.length_a   1.000
_cell.length_b   1.000
_cell.length_c   1.000
_cell.angle_alpha   90.00
_cell.angle_beta   90.00
_cell.angle_gamma   90.00
#
_symmetry.space_group_name_H-M   'P 1'
#
loop_
_entity.id
_entity.type
_entity.pdbx_description
1 polymer ?
#
loop_
_entity_poly.entity_id
_entity_poly.type
_entity_poly.pdbx_seq_one_letter_code
_entity_poly.pdbx_strand_id
1 'polypeptide(L)' 'MTPSNLLDFDKTYQIGSSTIHIVAIKQTEEEKKQQLKEIVSLIEVLLSKNTNN' A
#
# COMPACT_ATOMS: atom_id res chain seq x y z
N MET A 1 -20.40 -9.50 -21.14
CA MET A 1 -19.63 -10.00 -19.98
C MET A 1 -18.94 -8.82 -19.33
N THR A 2 -19.47 -8.30 -18.23
CA THR A 2 -18.81 -7.23 -17.46
C THR A 2 -17.73 -7.85 -16.57
N PRO A 3 -16.51 -7.28 -16.52
CA PRO A 3 -15.47 -7.79 -15.65
C PRO A 3 -15.91 -7.59 -14.19
N SER A 4 -16.09 -8.69 -13.48
CA SER A 4 -16.40 -8.71 -12.05
C SER A 4 -15.17 -8.23 -11.26
N ASN A 5 -14.96 -6.92 -11.19
CA ASN A 5 -14.15 -6.33 -10.13
C ASN A 5 -14.96 -6.48 -8.83
N LEU A 6 -14.88 -7.65 -8.20
CA LEU A 6 -15.26 -7.81 -6.81
C LEU A 6 -14.25 -6.98 -6.01
N LEU A 7 -14.59 -5.73 -5.72
CA LEU A 7 -13.92 -4.96 -4.68
C LEU A 7 -14.13 -5.72 -3.37
N ASP A 8 -13.11 -6.46 -2.96
CA ASP A 8 -13.15 -7.25 -1.73
C ASP A 8 -13.05 -6.29 -0.54
N PHE A 9 -14.20 -5.82 -0.05
CA PHE A 9 -14.30 -4.82 0.99
C PHE A 9 -13.79 -5.36 2.32
N ASP A 10 -12.87 -4.67 2.97
CA ASP A 10 -12.32 -5.11 4.26
C ASP A 10 -13.32 -4.99 5.40
N LYS A 11 -14.17 -3.95 5.35
CA LYS A 11 -15.29 -3.77 6.27
C LYS A 11 -16.48 -3.14 5.57
N THR A 12 -17.68 -3.57 5.92
CA THR A 12 -18.94 -2.96 5.47
C THR A 12 -19.77 -2.57 6.68
N TYR A 13 -20.28 -1.33 6.68
CA TYR A 13 -21.16 -0.79 7.72
C TYR A 13 -22.50 -0.40 7.12
N GLN A 14 -23.56 -0.56 7.91
CA GLN A 14 -24.90 -0.06 7.60
C GLN A 14 -25.25 1.03 8.61
N ILE A 15 -25.59 2.22 8.13
CA ILE A 15 -26.02 3.36 8.95
C ILE A 15 -27.35 3.86 8.39
N GLY A 16 -28.46 3.54 9.07
CA GLY A 16 -29.81 3.81 8.57
C GLY A 16 -30.07 3.08 7.25
N SER A 17 -30.35 3.84 6.19
CA SER A 17 -30.52 3.32 4.82
C SER A 17 -29.24 3.35 3.98
N SER A 18 -28.12 3.79 4.54
CA SER A 18 -26.85 3.95 3.83
C SER A 18 -25.89 2.80 4.13
N THR A 19 -25.23 2.31 3.08
CA THR A 19 -24.15 1.33 3.18
C THR A 19 -22.80 2.01 2.95
N ILE A 20 -21.85 1.78 3.84
CA ILE A 20 -20.49 2.29 3.76
C ILE A 20 -19.54 1.11 3.59
N HIS A 21 -18.76 1.12 2.51
CA HIS A 21 -17.72 0.13 2.25
C HIS A 21 -16.34 0.73 2.51
N ILE A 22 -15.55 0.09 3.38
CA ILE A 22 -14.15 0.45 3.64
C ILE A 22 -13.26 -0.52 2.87
N VAL A 23 -12.36 0.05 2.06
CA VAL A 23 -11.30 -0.67 1.36
C VAL A 23 -9.97 -0.09 1.85
N ALA A 24 -9.18 -0.91 2.52
CA ALA A 24 -7.78 -0.62 2.75
C ALA A 24 -7.04 -0.78 1.43
N ILE A 25 -6.16 0.17 1.11
CA ILE A 25 -5.27 0.04 -0.04
C ILE A 25 -4.29 -1.09 0.28
N LYS A 26 -4.60 -2.30 -0.19
CA LYS A 26 -3.69 -3.45 -0.11
C LYS A 26 -2.60 -3.23 -1.14
N GLN A 27 -1.41 -2.87 -0.67
CA GLN A 27 -0.25 -2.83 -1.55
C GLN A 27 0.00 -4.24 -2.09
N THR A 28 0.18 -4.34 -3.40
CA THR A 28 0.63 -5.56 -4.04
C THR A 28 2.03 -5.94 -3.56
N GLU A 29 2.38 -7.23 -3.65
CA GLU A 29 3.73 -7.69 -3.31
C GLU A 29 4.82 -7.02 -4.17
N GLU A 30 4.47 -6.60 -5.38
CA GLU A 30 5.35 -5.83 -6.26
C GLU A 30 5.58 -4.41 -5.74
N GLU A 31 4.52 -3.68 -5.37
CA GLU A 31 4.62 -2.35 -4.78
C GLU A 31 5.41 -2.36 -3.47
N LYS A 32 5.19 -3.37 -2.61
CA LYS A 32 5.97 -3.55 -1.37
C LYS A 32 7.46 -3.75 -1.66
N LYS A 33 7.80 -4.58 -2.65
CA LYS A 33 9.20 -4.81 -3.05
C LYS A 33 9.85 -3.55 -3.60
N GLN A 34 9.12 -2.79 -4.40
CA GLN A 34 9.61 -1.54 -4.97
C GLN A 34 9.89 -0.51 -3.86
N GLN A 35 8.95 -0.33 -2.92
CA GLN A 35 9.16 0.56 -1.77
C GLN A 35 10.34 0.11 -0.90
N LEU A 36 10.48 -1.19 -0.66
CA LEU A 36 11.61 -1.71 0.11
C LEU A 36 12.94 -1.38 -0.57
N LYS A 37 13.03 -1.54 -1.89
CA LYS A 37 14.23 -1.21 -2.66
C LYS A 37 14.59 0.27 -2.55
N GLU A 38 13.61 1.15 -2.60
CA GLU A 38 13.80 2.60 -2.45
C GLU A 38 14.30 2.97 -1.05
N ILE A 39 13.73 2.36 0.00
CA ILE A 39 14.16 2.55 1.38
C ILE A 39 15.61 2.09 1.57
N VAL A 40 15.97 0.91 1.06
CA VAL A 40 17.34 0.39 1.13
C VAL A 40 18.31 1.33 0.44
N SER A 41 17.98 1.80 -0.76
CA SER A 41 18.83 2.74 -1.50
C SER A 41 19.02 4.06 -0.74
N LEU A 42 17.97 4.58 -0.12
CA LEU A 42 18.06 5.79 0.72
C LEU A 42 18.99 5.57 1.92
N ILE A 43 18.86 4.44 2.61
CA ILE A 43 19.72 4.09 3.75
C ILE A 43 21.19 4.01 3.31
N GLU A 44 21.48 3.34 2.19
CA GLU A 44 22.85 3.23 1.65
C GLU A 44 23.46 4.59 1.33
N VAL A 45 22.68 5.51 0.74
CA VAL A 45 23.11 6.89 0.47
C VAL A 45 23.41 7.64 1.78
N LEU A 46 22.55 7.51 2.79
CA LEU A 46 22.73 8.16 4.08
C LEU A 46 23.97 7.64 4.82
N LEU A 47 24.18 6.32 4.80
CA LEU A 47 25.36 5.70 5.39
C LEU A 47 26.64 6.12 4.67
N SER A 48 26.64 6.13 3.33
CA SER A 48 27.80 6.57 2.53
C SER A 48 28.18 8.03 2.76
N LYS A 49 27.21 8.88 3.10
CA LYS A 49 27.44 10.29 3.46
C LYS A 49 28.00 10.47 4.88
N ASN A 50 27.73 9.54 5.79
CA ASN A 50 28.22 9.60 7.18
C ASN A 50 29.69 9.21 7.29
N THR A 51 30.16 8.24 6.50
CA THR A 51 31.54 7.71 6.58
C THR A 51 32.63 8.63 5.98
N ASN A 52 32.27 9.78 5.40
CA ASN A 52 33.21 10.71 4.74
C ASN A 52 33.43 12.02 5.54
N ASN A 53 33.22 12.00 6.85
CA ASN A 53 33.40 13.14 7.76
C ASN A 53 34.25 12.76 8.98
#